data_AF-A0ABD5YT40-F1
#
_entry.id   AF-A0ABD5YT40-F1
#
_cell.length_a   1.000
_cell.length_b   1.000
_cell.length_c   1.000
_cell.angle_alpha   90.00
_cell.angle_beta   90.00
_cell.angle_gamma   90.00
#
_symmetry.space_group_name_H-M   'P 1'
#
loop_
_entity.id
_entity.type
_entity.pdbx_description
1 polymer ?
#
loop_
_entity_poly.entity_id
_entity_poly.type
_entity_poly.pdbx_seq_one_letter_code
_entity_poly.pdbx_strand_id
1 'polypeptide(L)'
;MMADDRIAGEPTAVRVSTGSENHQQGQELLSVIHEYNTSVEVAEVGSTGCVGLEPLVLATVEGKTAFFSHPTADHVKTIVRDLDDGSLPTDDAVAVVEHDSDTGTLPTPEEGPLGVGSRRALGSCGWSVPASIEDYSVSRDTGLLTERAIDDPESIHEQVTSSDLRGRGRGDAVAIHRSQKSGKQCTRRRVILS
;
A
#
# COMPACT_ATOMS: atom_id res chain seq x y z
N MET A 1 -11.07 -19.62 1.78
CA MET A 1 -10.95 -19.31 0.34
C MET A 1 -11.78 -18.06 0.14
N MET A 2 -11.18 -16.89 0.40
CA MET A 2 -11.76 -15.59 0.10
C MET A 2 -11.17 -15.20 -1.25
N ALA A 3 -12.05 -14.88 -2.18
CA ALA A 3 -11.78 -14.64 -3.59
C ALA A 3 -11.10 -13.27 -3.80
N ASP A 4 -10.16 -13.20 -4.74
CA ASP A 4 -10.07 -12.20 -5.84
C ASP A 4 -10.31 -10.70 -5.54
N ASP A 5 -10.13 -10.19 -4.32
CA ASP A 5 -10.23 -8.75 -4.04
C ASP A 5 -8.90 -8.04 -4.34
N ARG A 6 -8.58 -7.97 -5.63
CA ARG A 6 -7.58 -7.06 -6.17
C ARG A 6 -8.23 -5.69 -6.33
N ILE A 7 -7.92 -4.72 -5.47
CA ILE A 7 -8.35 -3.33 -5.70
C ILE A 7 -7.37 -2.58 -6.58
N ALA A 8 -6.07 -2.93 -6.58
CA ALA A 8 -5.03 -2.09 -7.19
C ALA A 8 -5.20 -1.84 -8.69
N GLY A 9 -5.91 -2.74 -9.39
CA GLY A 9 -6.20 -2.62 -10.81
C GLY A 9 -7.69 -2.49 -11.15
N GLU A 10 -8.51 -2.07 -10.18
CA GLU A 10 -9.93 -1.80 -10.44
C GLU A 10 -10.10 -0.47 -11.18
N PRO A 11 -10.89 -0.45 -12.28
CA PRO A 11 -11.08 0.76 -13.07
C PRO A 11 -11.89 1.81 -12.31
N THR A 12 -12.81 1.39 -11.42
CA THR A 12 -13.61 2.29 -10.59
C THR A 12 -13.57 1.83 -9.15
N ALA A 13 -12.97 2.64 -8.27
CA ALA A 13 -12.77 2.26 -6.87
C ALA A 13 -12.65 3.46 -5.93
N VAL A 14 -13.05 3.26 -4.67
CA VAL A 14 -12.78 4.15 -3.54
C VAL A 14 -11.80 3.46 -2.59
N ARG A 15 -10.67 4.11 -2.30
CA ARG A 15 -9.73 3.64 -1.28
C ARG A 15 -9.74 4.61 -0.11
N VAL A 16 -9.89 4.09 1.10
CA VAL A 16 -9.89 4.89 2.34
C VAL A 16 -8.73 4.47 3.21
N SER A 17 -7.87 5.43 3.57
CA SER A 17 -6.76 5.15 4.47
C SER A 17 -7.21 5.04 5.93
N THR A 18 -6.79 3.97 6.60
CA THR A 18 -7.18 3.67 8.00
C THR A 18 -5.99 3.47 8.93
N GLY A 19 -4.83 4.06 8.59
CA GLY A 19 -3.59 3.85 9.34
C GLY A 19 -3.56 4.54 10.71
N SER A 20 -3.12 3.80 11.74
CA SER A 20 -2.78 4.26 13.10
C SER A 20 -3.62 5.42 13.64
N GLU A 21 -3.09 6.65 13.64
CA GLU A 21 -3.72 7.84 14.25
C GLU A 21 -5.07 8.21 13.64
N ASN A 22 -5.34 7.83 12.38
CA ASN A 22 -6.59 8.13 11.68
C ASN A 22 -7.52 6.91 11.56
N HIS A 23 -7.19 5.79 12.21
CA HIS A 23 -7.95 4.55 12.09
C HIS A 23 -9.44 4.74 12.38
N GLN A 24 -9.78 5.42 13.48
CA GLN A 24 -11.18 5.64 13.83
C GLN A 24 -11.92 6.46 12.77
N GLN A 25 -11.35 7.58 12.32
CA GLN A 25 -11.99 8.45 11.33
C GLN A 25 -12.13 7.74 9.98
N GLY A 26 -11.11 7.02 9.53
CA GLY A 26 -11.17 6.22 8.30
C GLY A 26 -12.25 5.13 8.37
N GLN A 27 -12.39 4.46 9.52
CA GLN A 27 -13.44 3.45 9.74
C GLN A 27 -14.85 4.04 9.76
N GLU A 28 -15.01 5.26 10.30
CA GLU A 28 -16.27 6.01 10.23
C GLU A 28 -16.64 6.32 8.76
N LEU A 29 -15.68 6.74 7.94
CA LEU A 29 -15.91 6.98 6.51
C LEU A 29 -16.25 5.70 5.75
N LEU A 30 -15.54 4.59 5.99
CA LEU A 30 -15.85 3.29 5.39
C LEU A 30 -17.28 2.83 5.73
N SER A 31 -17.67 2.99 7.00
CA SER A 31 -19.03 2.65 7.44
C SER A 31 -20.09 3.44 6.67
N VAL A 32 -19.86 4.75 6.48
CA VAL A 32 -20.75 5.61 5.70
C VAL A 32 -20.86 5.15 4.24
N ILE A 33 -19.77 4.72 3.62
CA ILE A 33 -19.78 4.22 2.24
C ILE A 33 -20.58 2.92 2.15
N HIS A 34 -20.33 1.97 3.05
CA HIS A 34 -21.00 0.67 3.04
C HIS A 34 -22.52 0.78 3.28
N GLU A 35 -22.97 1.78 4.04
CA GLU A 35 -24.40 2.07 4.22
C GLU A 35 -25.07 2.61 2.93
N TYR A 36 -24.31 3.15 1.98
CA TYR A 36 -24.82 3.78 0.75
C TYR A 36 -25.24 2.77 -0.33
N ASN A 37 -24.92 1.47 -0.18
CA ASN A 37 -25.25 0.38 -1.12
C ASN A 37 -24.91 0.69 -2.59
N THR A 38 -23.68 1.13 -2.83
CA THR A 38 -23.10 1.43 -4.15
C THR A 38 -22.59 0.16 -4.85
N SER A 39 -22.45 0.22 -6.17
CA SER A 39 -21.75 -0.79 -6.97
C SER A 39 -20.24 -0.55 -7.10
N VAL A 40 -19.74 0.59 -6.62
CA VAL A 40 -18.33 0.96 -6.63
C VAL A 40 -17.54 0.09 -5.65
N GLU A 41 -16.38 -0.39 -6.08
CA GLU A 41 -15.49 -1.17 -5.22
C GLU A 41 -14.86 -0.29 -4.13
N VAL A 42 -14.82 -0.78 -2.90
CA VAL A 42 -14.37 -0.03 -1.72
C VAL A 42 -13.31 -0.79 -0.98
N ALA A 43 -12.15 -0.17 -0.78
CA ALA A 43 -11.03 -0.79 -0.09
C ALA A 43 -10.54 0.02 1.12
N GLU A 44 -10.34 -0.71 2.22
CA GLU A 44 -9.52 -0.26 3.34
C GLU A 44 -8.04 -0.40 2.98
N VAL A 45 -7.30 0.72 2.98
CA VAL A 45 -5.87 0.75 2.68
C VAL A 45 -5.04 1.31 3.84
N GLY A 46 -3.75 1.02 3.83
CA GLY A 46 -2.83 1.60 4.81
C GLY A 46 -2.65 3.11 4.65
N SER A 47 -2.01 3.77 5.61
CA SER A 47 -1.66 5.19 5.48
C SER A 47 -0.58 5.41 4.40
N THR A 48 -0.61 6.58 3.75
CA THR A 48 0.46 7.05 2.87
C THR A 48 1.71 7.52 3.63
N GLY A 49 1.62 7.64 4.95
CA GLY A 49 2.63 8.23 5.83
C GLY A 49 2.61 9.76 5.87
N CYS A 50 1.68 10.42 5.15
CA CYS A 50 1.51 11.86 5.18
C CYS A 50 0.36 12.25 6.12
N VAL A 51 0.66 12.33 7.42
CA VAL A 51 -0.36 12.59 8.48
C VAL A 51 -1.22 13.83 8.18
N GLY A 52 -0.64 14.86 7.58
CA GLY A 52 -1.36 16.10 7.23
C GLY A 52 -2.34 16.00 6.07
N LEU A 53 -2.55 14.81 5.49
CA LEU A 53 -3.57 14.56 4.47
C LEU A 53 -4.62 13.54 4.93
N GLU A 54 -4.48 12.99 6.13
CA GLU A 54 -5.20 11.81 6.57
C GLU A 54 -6.40 12.19 7.46
N PRO A 55 -7.55 11.50 7.35
CA PRO A 55 -7.83 10.39 6.45
C PRO A 55 -7.84 10.83 4.98
N LEU A 56 -7.21 10.02 4.14
CA LEU A 56 -7.09 10.24 2.71
C LEU A 56 -8.05 9.30 2.00
N VAL A 57 -8.90 9.87 1.15
CA VAL A 57 -9.78 9.12 0.25
C VAL A 57 -9.27 9.28 -1.17
N LEU A 58 -9.13 8.16 -1.87
CA LEU A 58 -8.78 8.12 -3.29
C LEU A 58 -9.98 7.62 -4.07
N ALA A 59 -10.41 8.40 -5.05
CA ALA A 59 -11.46 8.03 -6.00
C ALA A 59 -10.82 7.76 -7.35
N THR A 60 -11.03 6.58 -7.92
CA THR A 60 -10.49 6.20 -9.23
C THR A 60 -11.62 5.98 -10.23
N VAL A 61 -11.45 6.48 -11.46
CA VAL A 61 -12.23 6.14 -12.66
C VAL A 61 -11.27 6.00 -13.84
N GLU A 62 -11.27 4.85 -14.51
CA GLU A 62 -10.56 4.56 -15.77
C GLU A 62 -9.10 5.09 -15.82
N GLY A 63 -8.30 4.76 -14.79
CA GLY A 63 -6.89 5.18 -14.73
C GLY A 63 -6.68 6.64 -14.33
N LYS A 64 -7.70 7.31 -13.83
CA LYS A 64 -7.60 8.66 -13.25
C LYS A 64 -8.02 8.64 -11.80
N THR A 65 -7.16 9.13 -10.91
CA THR A 65 -7.39 9.13 -9.46
C THR A 65 -7.40 10.54 -8.90
N ALA A 66 -8.48 10.90 -8.20
CA ALA A 66 -8.60 12.12 -7.40
C ALA A 66 -8.30 11.84 -5.91
N PHE A 67 -7.60 12.77 -5.27
CA PHE A 67 -7.11 12.67 -3.89
C PHE A 67 -7.88 13.65 -3.02
N PHE A 68 -8.53 13.17 -1.95
CA PHE A 68 -9.31 13.99 -1.03
C PHE A 68 -8.76 13.88 0.38
N SER A 69 -8.21 14.98 0.90
CA SER A 69 -7.70 15.04 2.27
C SER A 69 -8.79 15.44 3.27
N HIS A 70 -8.86 14.75 4.40
CA HIS A 70 -9.82 15.01 5.48
C HIS A 70 -11.29 15.16 5.02
N PRO A 71 -11.80 14.27 4.14
CA PRO A 71 -13.16 14.41 3.67
C PRO A 71 -14.15 14.17 4.81
N THR A 72 -15.26 14.89 4.78
CA THR A 72 -16.38 14.66 5.70
C THR A 72 -17.24 13.49 5.21
N ALA A 73 -18.11 12.96 6.07
CA ALA A 73 -19.05 11.90 5.68
C ALA A 73 -19.95 12.30 4.50
N ASP A 74 -20.43 13.54 4.45
CA ASP A 74 -21.27 14.02 3.35
C ASP A 74 -20.46 14.22 2.05
N HIS A 75 -19.19 14.60 2.18
CA HIS A 75 -18.29 14.67 1.02
C HIS A 75 -18.05 13.27 0.44
N VAL A 76 -17.78 12.27 1.29
CA VAL A 76 -17.58 10.88 0.85
C VAL A 76 -18.82 10.31 0.16
N LYS A 77 -20.04 10.59 0.66
CA LYS A 77 -21.29 10.18 -0.02
C LYS A 77 -21.40 10.80 -1.42
N THR A 78 -21.02 12.06 -1.56
CA THR A 78 -20.99 12.75 -2.86
C THR A 78 -20.00 12.08 -3.79
N ILE A 79 -18.79 11.78 -3.30
CA ILE A 79 -17.76 11.09 -4.08
C ILE A 79 -18.26 9.74 -4.59
N VAL A 80 -18.82 8.91 -3.71
CA VAL A 80 -19.32 7.58 -4.07
C VAL A 80 -20.45 7.66 -5.08
N ARG A 81 -21.41 8.57 -4.89
CA ARG A 81 -22.52 8.76 -5.83
C ARG A 81 -22.00 9.12 -7.22
N ASP A 82 -21.09 10.09 -7.28
CA ASP A 82 -20.57 10.58 -8.55
C ASP A 82 -19.78 9.47 -9.28
N LEU A 83 -19.07 8.61 -8.53
CA LEU A 83 -18.40 7.41 -9.07
C LEU A 83 -19.38 6.34 -9.56
N ASP A 84 -20.48 6.11 -8.85
CA ASP A 84 -21.55 5.16 -9.24
C ASP A 84 -22.23 5.62 -10.54
N ASP A 85 -22.32 6.94 -10.75
CA ASP A 85 -22.75 7.57 -12.01
C ASP A 85 -21.66 7.56 -13.12
N GLY A 86 -20.48 7.00 -12.84
CA GLY A 86 -19.37 6.87 -13.78
C GLY A 86 -18.54 8.14 -13.96
N SER A 87 -18.63 9.09 -13.02
CA SER A 87 -17.91 10.36 -13.07
C SER A 87 -16.88 10.49 -11.95
N LEU A 88 -15.73 11.10 -12.27
CA LEU A 88 -14.71 11.37 -11.26
C LEU A 88 -14.94 12.77 -10.66
N PRO A 89 -15.35 12.88 -9.38
CA PRO A 89 -15.39 14.17 -8.70
C PRO A 89 -13.96 14.75 -8.62
N THR A 90 -13.83 16.06 -8.87
CA THR A 90 -12.54 16.76 -8.77
C THR A 90 -12.61 18.04 -7.93
N ASP A 91 -13.82 18.47 -7.57
CA ASP A 91 -14.03 19.58 -6.66
C ASP A 91 -13.46 19.23 -5.29
N ASP A 92 -12.69 20.15 -4.69
CA ASP A 92 -11.97 19.97 -3.42
C ASP A 92 -10.92 18.83 -3.40
N ALA A 93 -10.60 18.23 -4.54
CA ALA A 93 -9.48 17.30 -4.65
C ALA A 93 -8.15 18.06 -4.50
N VAL A 94 -7.25 17.56 -3.65
CA VAL A 94 -5.91 18.14 -3.46
C VAL A 94 -4.96 17.80 -4.60
N ALA A 95 -5.28 16.75 -5.36
CA ALA A 95 -4.59 16.36 -6.58
C ALA A 95 -5.48 15.46 -7.43
N VAL A 96 -5.23 15.45 -8.74
CA VAL A 96 -5.81 14.49 -9.69
C VAL A 96 -4.69 13.99 -10.59
N VAL A 97 -4.55 12.66 -10.69
CA VAL A 97 -3.42 12.01 -11.37
C VAL A 97 -3.94 10.99 -12.36
N GLU A 98 -3.43 11.04 -13.59
CA GLU A 98 -3.64 10.00 -14.61
C GLU A 98 -2.51 8.97 -14.52
N HIS A 99 -2.86 7.69 -14.65
CA HIS A 99 -1.96 6.55 -14.50
C HIS A 99 -2.48 5.34 -15.28
N ASP A 100 -1.61 4.36 -15.50
CA ASP A 100 -2.01 3.08 -16.07
C ASP A 100 -2.99 2.36 -15.12
N SER A 101 -4.02 1.72 -15.68
CA SER A 101 -5.05 1.02 -14.92
C SER A 101 -4.50 -0.11 -14.06
N ASP A 102 -3.38 -0.72 -14.47
CA ASP A 102 -2.73 -1.82 -13.74
C ASP A 102 -1.61 -1.35 -12.79
N THR A 103 -1.56 -0.06 -12.43
CA THR A 103 -0.51 0.44 -11.53
C THR A 103 -0.61 -0.23 -10.15
N GLY A 104 0.48 -0.90 -9.75
CA GLY A 104 0.59 -1.50 -8.41
C GLY A 104 1.08 -0.53 -7.33
N THR A 105 1.34 0.73 -7.69
CA THR A 105 1.84 1.76 -6.77
C THR A 105 0.95 2.99 -6.80
N LEU A 106 0.88 3.68 -5.66
CA LEU A 106 0.13 4.92 -5.49
C LEU A 106 0.51 5.92 -6.61
N PRO A 107 -0.45 6.34 -7.45
CA PRO A 107 -0.22 7.40 -8.42
C PRO A 107 0.35 8.64 -7.72
N THR A 108 1.46 9.15 -8.24
CA THR A 108 2.20 10.22 -7.57
C THR A 108 1.90 11.56 -8.25
N PRO A 109 1.31 12.55 -7.55
CA PRO A 109 1.11 13.87 -8.12
C PRO A 109 2.45 14.59 -8.32
N GLU A 110 2.52 15.50 -9.29
CA GLU A 110 3.74 16.27 -9.59
C GLU A 110 4.10 17.24 -8.46
N GLU A 111 3.10 17.73 -7.73
CA GLU A 111 3.25 18.72 -6.68
C GLU A 111 2.64 18.25 -5.35
N GLY A 112 3.00 18.97 -4.28
CA GLY A 112 2.46 18.73 -2.94
C GLY A 112 3.16 17.60 -2.16
N PRO A 113 2.65 17.27 -0.97
CA PRO A 113 3.33 16.39 -0.01
C PRO A 113 3.58 14.96 -0.53
N LEU A 114 2.73 14.46 -1.42
CA LEU A 114 2.87 13.12 -2.00
C LEU A 114 3.83 13.08 -3.21
N GLY A 115 4.10 14.23 -3.85
CA GLY A 115 5.03 14.35 -4.97
C GLY A 115 6.50 14.48 -4.58
N VAL A 116 6.82 14.53 -3.28
CA VAL A 116 8.20 14.73 -2.82
C VAL A 116 8.98 13.41 -2.80
N GLY A 117 10.08 13.38 -3.56
CA GLY A 117 11.08 12.31 -3.51
C GLY A 117 10.68 11.07 -4.31
N SER A 118 11.14 9.89 -3.90
CA SER A 118 10.85 8.62 -4.59
C SER A 118 10.39 7.55 -3.59
N ARG A 119 9.16 7.05 -3.78
CA ARG A 119 8.51 6.07 -2.89
C ARG A 119 8.86 4.63 -3.27
N ARG A 120 10.14 4.25 -3.21
CA ARG A 120 10.58 2.90 -3.62
C ARG A 120 10.11 1.80 -2.66
N ALA A 121 10.23 2.02 -1.36
CA ALA A 121 9.81 1.05 -0.34
C ALA A 121 8.33 1.21 0.07
N LEU A 122 7.79 2.42 -0.07
CA LEU A 122 6.43 2.80 0.37
C LEU A 122 5.49 3.05 -0.82
N GLY A 123 5.83 2.52 -2.00
CA GLY A 123 5.10 2.79 -3.25
C GLY A 123 3.66 2.30 -3.21
N SER A 124 3.37 1.18 -2.56
CA SER A 124 2.03 0.63 -2.39
C SER A 124 1.27 1.17 -1.17
N CYS A 125 1.94 1.93 -0.28
CA CYS A 125 1.30 2.46 0.92
C CYS A 125 0.23 3.49 0.55
N GLY A 126 -1.02 3.27 1.00
CA GLY A 126 -2.18 4.07 0.60
C GLY A 126 -2.84 3.63 -0.69
N TRP A 127 -2.39 2.54 -1.31
CA TRP A 127 -2.93 2.05 -2.58
C TRP A 127 -3.39 0.59 -2.51
N SER A 128 -2.56 -0.27 -1.94
CA SER A 128 -2.84 -1.70 -1.79
C SER A 128 -3.55 -2.01 -0.48
N VAL A 129 -4.47 -2.97 -0.51
CA VAL A 129 -5.05 -3.59 0.69
C VAL A 129 -3.96 -4.33 1.45
N PRO A 130 -3.66 -3.99 2.71
CA PRO A 130 -2.49 -4.52 3.42
C PRO A 130 -2.44 -6.05 3.57
N ALA A 131 -3.60 -6.71 3.58
CA ALA A 131 -3.73 -8.15 3.72
C ALA A 131 -3.92 -8.89 2.38
N SER A 132 -3.98 -8.17 1.24
CA SER A 132 -4.17 -8.78 -0.09
C SER A 132 -2.83 -9.19 -0.69
N ILE A 133 -2.66 -10.49 -0.93
CA ILE A 133 -1.48 -11.05 -1.61
C ILE A 133 -1.47 -10.63 -3.09
N GLU A 134 -2.65 -10.53 -3.71
CA GLU A 134 -2.82 -10.17 -5.12
C GLU A 134 -2.40 -8.72 -5.36
N ASP A 135 -2.89 -7.78 -4.55
CA ASP A 135 -2.44 -6.38 -4.62
C ASP A 135 -0.94 -6.26 -4.41
N TYR A 136 -0.38 -7.03 -3.46
CA TYR A 136 1.04 -7.02 -3.21
C TYR A 136 1.84 -7.57 -4.41
N SER A 137 1.30 -8.55 -5.13
CA SER A 137 1.91 -9.12 -6.33
C SER A 137 1.92 -8.12 -7.49
N VAL A 138 0.85 -7.34 -7.69
CA VAL A 138 0.78 -6.28 -8.72
C VAL A 138 1.78 -5.15 -8.45
N SER A 139 2.03 -4.83 -7.17
CA SER A 139 3.04 -3.81 -6.79
C SER A 139 4.50 -4.18 -7.13
N ARG A 140 4.74 -5.40 -7.64
CA ARG A 140 6.07 -5.95 -7.90
C ARG A 140 6.20 -6.41 -9.34
N ASP A 141 7.05 -5.71 -10.10
CA ASP A 141 7.41 -6.08 -11.49
C ASP A 141 7.94 -7.52 -11.64
N THR A 142 8.41 -8.14 -10.56
CA THR A 142 9.08 -9.44 -10.60
C THR A 142 8.42 -10.53 -9.74
N GLY A 143 7.17 -10.33 -9.28
CA GLY A 143 6.47 -11.27 -8.40
C GLY A 143 7.03 -11.32 -6.97
N LEU A 144 6.55 -12.30 -6.18
CA LEU A 144 6.89 -12.38 -4.75
C LEU A 144 8.33 -12.88 -4.54
N LEU A 145 9.09 -12.15 -3.71
CA LEU A 145 10.45 -12.55 -3.35
C LEU A 145 10.53 -13.96 -2.76
N THR A 146 9.50 -14.39 -2.04
CA THR A 146 9.43 -15.74 -1.45
C THR A 146 9.35 -16.84 -2.49
N GLU A 147 8.64 -16.61 -3.60
CA GLU A 147 8.55 -17.58 -4.70
C GLU A 147 9.89 -17.72 -5.39
N ARG A 148 10.53 -16.60 -5.73
CA ARG A 148 11.86 -16.60 -6.35
C ARG A 148 12.92 -17.22 -5.44
N ALA A 149 12.82 -17.01 -4.12
CA ALA A 149 13.75 -17.58 -3.16
C ALA A 149 13.59 -19.10 -2.97
N ILE A 150 12.44 -19.67 -3.31
CA ILE A 150 12.25 -21.13 -3.34
C ILE A 150 13.05 -21.72 -4.51
N ASP A 151 12.98 -21.08 -5.68
CA ASP A 151 13.61 -21.58 -6.90
C ASP A 151 15.12 -21.31 -6.94
N ASP A 152 15.56 -20.13 -6.50
CA ASP A 152 16.97 -19.71 -6.56
C ASP A 152 17.36 -18.81 -5.36
N PRO A 153 17.55 -19.41 -4.18
CA PRO A 153 17.94 -18.67 -2.98
C PRO A 153 19.33 -18.01 -3.06
N GLU A 154 20.24 -18.55 -3.88
CA GLU A 154 21.60 -18.02 -4.02
C GLU A 154 21.59 -16.71 -4.82
N SER A 155 20.85 -16.65 -5.92
CA SER A 155 20.68 -15.41 -6.70
C SER A 155 20.01 -14.30 -5.89
N ILE A 156 19.00 -14.61 -5.07
CA ILE A 156 18.39 -13.61 -4.18
C ILE A 156 19.40 -13.09 -3.16
N HIS A 157 20.22 -13.97 -2.58
CA HIS A 157 21.27 -13.55 -1.65
C HIS A 157 22.32 -12.65 -2.33
N GLU A 158 22.75 -13.00 -3.55
CA GLU A 158 23.68 -12.19 -4.34
C GLU A 158 23.10 -10.81 -4.68
N GLN A 159 21.84 -10.75 -5.10
CA GLN A 159 21.12 -9.49 -5.36
C GLN A 159 21.07 -8.60 -4.10
N VAL A 160 20.72 -9.17 -2.94
CA VAL A 160 20.68 -8.40 -1.68
C VAL A 160 22.09 -7.92 -1.31
N THR A 161 23.12 -8.77 -1.44
CA THR A 161 24.50 -8.40 -1.09
C THR A 161 25.07 -7.33 -2.02
N SER A 162 24.69 -7.34 -3.30
CA SER A 162 25.12 -6.35 -4.31
C SER A 162 24.32 -5.05 -4.28
N SER A 163 23.15 -5.03 -3.64
CA SER A 163 22.25 -3.86 -3.59
C SER A 163 22.66 -2.75 -2.60
N ASP A 164 23.80 -2.89 -1.92
CA ASP A 164 24.28 -1.98 -0.86
C ASP A 164 23.23 -1.68 0.24
N LEU A 165 22.23 -2.55 0.40
CA LEU A 165 21.22 -2.43 1.42
C LEU A 165 21.85 -2.58 2.81
N ARG A 166 21.53 -1.63 3.69
CA ARG A 166 21.93 -1.66 5.10
C ARG A 166 20.72 -1.71 5.99
N GLY A 167 20.91 -2.11 7.25
CA GLY A 167 19.86 -2.05 8.25
C GLY A 167 19.28 -0.64 8.30
N ARG A 168 17.95 -0.53 8.35
CA ARG A 168 17.29 0.77 8.58
C ARG A 168 16.92 0.97 10.05
N GLY A 169 17.24 -0.01 10.89
CA GLY A 169 17.28 0.17 12.34
C GLY A 169 18.52 0.96 12.73
N ARG A 170 18.43 1.80 13.77
CA ARG A 170 19.53 2.63 14.28
C ARG A 170 20.76 1.85 14.82
N GLY A 171 20.80 0.52 14.64
CA GLY A 171 21.87 -0.38 15.09
C GLY A 171 23.08 -0.47 14.14
N ASP A 172 23.04 0.20 12.99
CA ASP A 172 24.10 0.16 11.97
C ASP A 172 25.44 0.75 12.43
N ALA A 173 25.50 1.39 13.60
CA ALA A 173 26.77 1.77 14.22
C ALA A 173 27.63 0.56 14.64
N VAL A 174 27.07 -0.65 14.74
CA VAL A 174 27.82 -1.85 15.18
C VAL A 174 27.34 -3.14 14.50
N ALA A 175 27.20 -3.19 13.18
CA ALA A 175 26.90 -4.45 12.49
C ALA A 175 27.35 -4.52 11.02
N ILE A 176 28.54 -4.02 10.69
CA ILE A 176 29.14 -4.38 9.41
C ILE A 176 29.83 -5.74 9.59
N HIS A 177 29.31 -6.76 8.90
CA HIS A 177 29.93 -8.08 8.61
C HIS A 177 29.54 -9.35 9.38
N ARG A 178 28.52 -9.39 10.28
CA ARG A 178 28.23 -10.64 11.04
C ARG A 178 26.78 -11.07 11.26
N SER A 179 25.76 -10.44 10.67
CA SER A 179 24.37 -10.84 10.99
C SER A 179 23.90 -12.10 10.24
N GLN A 180 24.19 -12.26 8.95
CA GLN A 180 23.60 -13.36 8.16
C GLN A 180 24.27 -14.74 8.36
N LYS A 181 25.52 -14.82 8.84
CA LYS A 181 26.18 -16.12 9.11
C LYS A 181 25.70 -16.81 10.40
N SER A 182 25.09 -16.08 11.34
CA SER A 182 24.69 -16.65 12.64
C SER A 182 23.37 -17.43 12.63
N GLY A 183 22.54 -17.30 11.58
CA GLY A 183 21.25 -18.01 11.51
C GLY A 183 21.35 -19.52 11.23
N LYS A 184 22.48 -20.01 10.71
CA LYS A 184 22.64 -21.43 10.31
C LYS A 184 23.19 -22.36 11.42
N GLN A 185 23.46 -21.86 12.63
CA GLN A 185 24.13 -22.64 13.70
C GLN A 185 23.31 -22.86 14.98
N CYS A 186 22.05 -22.44 15.04
CA CYS A 186 21.25 -22.53 16.27
C CYS A 186 20.33 -23.76 16.37
N THR A 187 20.76 -24.91 15.86
CA THR A 187 20.08 -26.22 16.09
C THR A 187 21.10 -27.33 16.28
N ARG A 188 21.87 -27.27 17.38
CA ARG A 188 22.54 -28.44 17.98
C ARG A 188 23.00 -28.13 19.39
N ARG A 189 22.13 -28.36 20.38
CA ARG A 189 22.50 -28.67 21.77
C ARG A 189 21.36 -29.47 22.40
N ARG A 190 21.39 -30.79 22.20
CA ARG A 190 20.69 -31.72 23.10
C ARG A 190 21.65 -31.96 24.26
N VAL A 191 21.29 -31.39 25.41
CA VAL A 191 22.00 -31.56 26.67
C VAL A 191 21.79 -33.00 27.14
N ILE A 192 22.90 -33.69 27.41
CA ILE A 192 22.98 -34.87 28.27
C ILE A 192 23.01 -34.36 29.71
N LEU A 193 22.27 -35.03 30.61
CA LEU A 193 22.37 -35.15 32.08
C LEU A 193 20.92 -35.34 32.60
N SER A 194 20.53 -36.39 33.34
CA SER A 194 21.25 -37.44 34.08
C SER A 194 20.46 -38.75 34.04
#